data_AF-A0A959RRU8-F1
#
_entry.id   AF-A0A959RRU8-F1
#
_cell.length_a   1.000
_cell.length_b   1.000
_cell.length_c   1.000
_cell.angle_alpha   90.00
_cell.angle_beta   90.00
_cell.angle_gamma   90.00
#
_symmetry.space_group_name_H-M   'P 1'
#
loop_
_entity.id
_entity.type
_entity.pdbx_description
1 polymer ?
#
loop_
_entity_poly.entity_id
_entity_poly.type
_entity_poly.pdbx_seq_one_letter_code
_entity_poly.pdbx_strand_id
1 'polypeptide(L)'
;VRISIIALAVGSLTIVLSSIASAWKRVLILIIVPVLLGSVYFTPYFQKRFDPSTTETAQISDMEFRELHWKAVLETISHNNLLVGYGTRSHRDYLYTKYKEYGLTSAYREGYNAHNQYLEVFLEFGTIGFVIFLSLILYLLWVFKKNEDYFALSILLVFLIYMLTESIFQRHSGIVIFSFLTALYLNKNTVRLRSKVFNSMVY
;
A
#
# COMPACT_ATOMS: atom_id res chain seq x y z
N VAL A 1 -8.92 4.54 6.23
CA VAL A 1 -8.77 4.20 7.67
C VAL A 1 -8.87 2.69 7.92
N ARG A 2 -9.96 2.02 7.50
CA ARG A 2 -10.17 0.58 7.72
C ARG A 2 -9.02 -0.32 7.21
N ILE A 3 -8.52 -0.05 6.00
CA ILE A 3 -7.43 -0.85 5.40
C ILE A 3 -6.06 -0.57 6.01
N SER A 4 -5.79 0.67 6.46
CA SER A 4 -4.56 1.01 7.19
C SER A 4 -4.42 0.19 8.48
N ILE A 5 -5.52 -0.05 9.18
CA ILE A 5 -5.56 -0.85 10.42
C ILE A 5 -5.26 -2.32 10.10
N ILE A 6 -5.85 -2.87 9.03
CA ILE A 6 -5.60 -4.25 8.58
C ILE A 6 -4.13 -4.42 8.17
N ALA A 7 -3.59 -3.48 7.38
CA ALA A 7 -2.20 -3.51 6.95
C ALA A 7 -1.25 -3.54 8.16
N LEU A 8 -1.46 -2.63 9.12
CA LEU A 8 -0.67 -2.58 10.35
C LEU A 8 -0.82 -3.88 11.17
N ALA A 9 -2.02 -4.43 11.30
CA ALA A 9 -2.27 -5.68 12.01
C ALA A 9 -1.47 -6.85 11.40
N VAL A 10 -1.50 -7.01 10.07
CA VAL A 10 -0.74 -8.06 9.36
C VAL A 10 0.77 -7.86 9.51
N GLY A 11 1.25 -6.62 9.41
CA GLY A 11 2.65 -6.28 9.67
C GLY A 11 3.09 -6.66 11.09
N SER A 12 2.32 -6.27 12.10
CA SER A 12 2.61 -6.63 13.49
C SER A 12 2.57 -8.14 13.73
N LEU A 13 1.63 -8.88 13.12
CA LEU A 13 1.54 -10.33 13.26
C LEU A 13 2.79 -11.02 12.70
N THR A 14 3.25 -10.62 11.51
CA THR A 14 4.45 -11.19 10.89
C THR A 14 5.73 -10.89 11.70
N ILE A 15 5.85 -9.70 12.30
CA ILE A 15 6.94 -9.37 13.21
C ILE A 15 6.89 -10.27 14.46
N VAL A 16 5.74 -10.41 15.12
CA VAL A 16 5.61 -11.22 16.35
C VAL A 16 5.94 -12.69 16.10
N LEU A 17 5.50 -13.24 14.97
CA LEU A 17 5.76 -14.63 14.61
C LEU A 17 7.24 -14.88 14.27
N SER A 18 7.95 -13.89 13.72
CA SER A 18 9.33 -14.03 13.24
C SER A 18 10.43 -13.60 14.23
N SER A 19 10.15 -12.67 15.14
CA SER A 19 11.19 -12.01 15.96
C SER A 19 11.31 -12.55 17.39
N ILE A 20 10.37 -13.40 17.84
CA ILE A 20 10.31 -13.82 19.25
C ILE A 20 10.48 -15.33 19.33
N ALA A 21 11.61 -15.82 19.86
CA ALA A 21 11.83 -17.25 20.08
C ALA A 21 10.93 -17.83 21.20
N SER A 22 10.51 -16.99 22.14
CA SER A 22 9.80 -17.41 23.35
C SER A 22 8.27 -17.33 23.22
N ALA A 23 7.60 -18.47 23.34
CA ALA A 23 6.15 -18.59 23.13
C ALA A 23 5.30 -17.68 24.03
N TRP A 24 5.69 -17.48 25.30
CA TRP A 24 4.91 -16.64 26.22
C TRP A 24 4.98 -15.14 25.88
N LYS A 25 6.10 -14.67 25.33
CA LYS A 25 6.22 -13.28 24.83
C LYS A 25 5.37 -13.05 23.59
N ARG A 26 5.18 -14.07 22.74
CA ARG A 26 4.23 -14.00 21.60
C ARG A 26 2.80 -13.84 22.09
N VAL A 27 2.41 -14.63 23.09
CA VAL A 27 1.07 -14.56 23.70
C VAL A 27 0.82 -13.19 24.32
N LEU A 28 1.79 -12.62 25.05
CA LEU A 28 1.64 -11.28 25.63
C LEU A 28 1.43 -10.19 24.57
N ILE A 29 2.17 -10.21 23.46
CA ILE A 29 2.00 -9.19 22.40
C ILE A 29 0.67 -9.39 21.66
N LEU A 30 0.26 -10.64 21.41
CA LEU A 30 -1.04 -10.95 20.83
C LEU A 30 -2.22 -10.52 21.70
N ILE A 31 -2.01 -10.30 23.01
CA ILE A 31 -3.04 -9.78 23.93
C ILE A 31 -2.93 -8.25 24.04
N ILE A 32 -1.73 -7.70 24.22
CA ILE A 32 -1.52 -6.27 24.45
C ILE A 32 -1.86 -5.43 23.22
N VAL A 33 -1.50 -5.89 22.02
CA VAL A 33 -1.74 -5.13 20.78
C VAL A 33 -3.23 -4.96 20.48
N PRO A 34 -4.08 -6.00 20.52
CA PRO A 34 -5.53 -5.82 20.38
C PRO A 34 -6.16 -4.96 21.47
N VAL A 35 -5.67 -5.03 22.72
CA VAL A 35 -6.17 -4.19 23.82
C VAL A 35 -5.85 -2.71 23.58
N LEU A 36 -4.64 -2.40 23.12
CA LEU A 36 -4.25 -1.03 22.75
C LEU A 36 -4.99 -0.52 21.51
N LEU A 37 -5.22 -1.38 20.50
CA LEU A 37 -6.03 -1.02 19.33
C LEU A 37 -7.50 -0.82 19.70
N GLY A 38 -8.03 -1.66 20.60
CA GLY A 38 -9.37 -1.55 21.14
C GLY A 38 -9.56 -0.26 21.94
N SER A 39 -8.59 0.12 22.78
CA SER A 39 -8.70 1.37 23.55
C SER A 39 -8.72 2.61 22.64
N VAL A 40 -7.96 2.61 21.55
CA VAL A 40 -8.01 3.65 20.52
C VAL A 40 -9.36 3.65 19.80
N TYR A 41 -9.93 2.47 19.52
CA TYR A 41 -11.24 2.33 18.87
C TYR A 41 -12.38 3.01 19.66
N PHE A 42 -12.34 2.95 20.99
CA PHE A 42 -13.34 3.57 21.85
C PHE A 42 -13.20 5.09 21.99
N THR A 43 -12.17 5.71 21.40
CA THR A 43 -12.05 7.17 21.43
C THR A 43 -13.04 7.83 20.46
N PRO A 44 -13.77 8.88 20.87
CA PRO A 44 -14.75 9.56 20.00
C PRO A 44 -14.14 10.09 18.70
N TYR A 45 -12.88 10.54 18.76
CA TYR A 45 -12.11 11.01 17.60
C TYR A 45 -11.80 9.90 16.59
N PHE A 46 -11.64 8.67 17.05
CA PHE A 46 -11.43 7.53 16.16
C PHE A 46 -12.75 7.07 15.57
N GLN A 47 -13.82 7.00 16.36
CA GLN A 47 -15.16 6.63 15.89
C GLN A 47 -15.69 7.57 14.81
N LYS A 48 -15.46 8.89 14.95
CA LYS A 48 -15.78 9.88 13.90
C LYS A 48 -15.10 9.63 12.55
N ARG A 49 -14.02 8.84 12.50
CA ARG A 49 -13.38 8.44 11.23
C ARG A 49 -14.11 7.29 10.51
N PHE A 50 -15.15 6.73 11.14
CA PHE A 50 -16.02 5.70 10.58
C PHE A 50 -17.42 6.24 10.27
N ASP A 51 -17.72 7.48 10.63
CA ASP A 51 -18.92 8.18 10.19
C ASP A 51 -18.90 8.26 8.65
N PRO A 52 -20.00 7.91 7.96
CA PRO A 52 -20.06 8.00 6.51
C PRO A 52 -19.76 9.42 6.03
N SER A 53 -18.87 9.55 5.06
CA SER A 53 -18.59 10.82 4.40
C SER A 53 -19.85 11.28 3.65
N THR A 54 -20.47 12.39 4.05
CA THR A 54 -21.63 12.95 3.34
C THR A 54 -21.16 13.71 2.09
N THR A 55 -21.55 13.26 0.90
CA THR A 55 -21.37 13.98 -0.36
C THR A 55 -22.72 14.38 -0.99
N GLU A 56 -22.74 15.58 -1.59
CA GLU A 56 -23.89 16.49 -1.71
C GLU A 56 -25.13 16.06 -2.51
N THR A 57 -25.24 14.88 -3.12
CA THR A 57 -26.40 14.59 -4.01
C THR A 57 -27.00 13.17 -3.99
N ALA A 58 -26.44 12.23 -3.23
CA ALA A 58 -27.09 10.96 -2.88
C ALA A 58 -26.23 10.29 -1.81
N GLN A 59 -26.84 9.68 -0.80
CA GLN A 59 -26.10 8.87 0.17
C GLN A 59 -25.65 7.56 -0.51
N ILE A 60 -24.51 7.59 -1.18
CA ILE A 60 -23.83 6.36 -1.62
C ILE A 60 -22.90 5.91 -0.51
N SER A 61 -22.82 4.60 -0.31
CA SER A 61 -21.91 4.04 0.69
C SER A 61 -20.44 4.21 0.27
N ASP A 62 -19.50 4.20 1.21
CA ASP A 62 -18.06 4.21 0.92
C ASP A 62 -17.63 3.08 -0.05
N MET A 63 -18.31 1.92 0.05
CA MET A 63 -18.01 0.76 -0.78
C MET A 63 -18.51 0.96 -2.22
N GLU A 64 -19.72 1.49 -2.37
CA GLU A 64 -20.29 1.86 -3.67
C GLU A 64 -19.48 2.97 -4.36
N PHE A 65 -19.05 3.98 -3.60
CA PHE A 65 -18.14 5.00 -4.12
C PHE A 65 -16.86 4.37 -4.68
N ARG A 66 -16.24 3.44 -3.95
CA ARG A 66 -15.00 2.77 -4.40
C ARG A 66 -15.22 1.89 -5.62
N GLU A 67 -16.35 1.20 -5.69
CA GLU A 67 -16.71 0.39 -6.86
C GLU A 67 -16.82 1.26 -8.12
N LEU A 68 -17.63 2.32 -8.06
CA LEU A 68 -17.79 3.26 -9.18
C LEU A 68 -16.47 3.97 -9.53
N HIS A 69 -15.69 4.33 -8.51
CA HIS A 69 -14.40 4.97 -8.69
C HIS A 69 -13.41 4.07 -9.44
N TRP A 70 -13.25 2.81 -9.03
CA TRP A 70 -12.38 1.87 -9.74
C TRP A 70 -12.92 1.46 -11.10
N LYS A 71 -14.25 1.40 -11.26
CA LYS A 71 -14.87 1.21 -12.57
C LYS A 71 -14.50 2.33 -13.54
N ALA A 72 -14.58 3.59 -13.11
CA ALA A 72 -14.13 4.73 -13.92
C ALA A 72 -12.64 4.65 -14.27
N VAL A 73 -11.78 4.23 -13.33
CA VAL A 73 -10.35 4.02 -13.59
C VAL A 73 -10.12 2.92 -14.63
N LEU A 74 -10.81 1.79 -14.51
CA LEU A 74 -10.68 0.67 -15.45
C LEU A 74 -11.17 1.05 -16.86
N GLU A 75 -12.31 1.75 -16.96
CA GLU A 75 -12.78 2.29 -18.25
C GLU A 75 -11.77 3.26 -18.86
N THR A 76 -11.14 4.08 -18.03
CA THR A 76 -10.08 4.99 -18.48
C THR A 76 -8.87 4.21 -18.98
N ILE A 77 -8.45 3.15 -18.29
CA ILE A 77 -7.37 2.26 -18.74
C ILE A 77 -7.73 1.63 -20.09
N SER A 78 -8.96 1.13 -20.26
CA SER A 78 -9.41 0.53 -21.52
C SER A 78 -9.50 1.53 -22.67
N HIS A 79 -9.74 2.81 -22.38
CA HIS A 79 -9.71 3.88 -23.37
C HIS A 79 -8.28 4.32 -23.76
N ASN A 80 -7.26 3.84 -23.03
CA ASN A 80 -5.88 4.27 -23.17
C ASN A 80 -5.03 3.29 -23.99
N ASN A 81 -3.82 3.73 -24.35
CA ASN A 81 -2.76 2.84 -24.80
C ASN A 81 -2.30 1.93 -23.65
N LEU A 82 -2.68 0.65 -23.73
CA LEU A 82 -2.36 -0.35 -22.70
C LEU A 82 -0.86 -0.65 -22.54
N LEU A 83 -0.01 -0.30 -23.52
CA LEU A 83 1.43 -0.57 -23.44
C LEU A 83 2.17 0.48 -22.63
N VAL A 84 1.90 1.77 -22.91
CA VAL A 84 2.66 2.90 -22.36
C VAL A 84 1.87 3.76 -21.37
N GLY A 85 0.54 3.60 -21.29
CA GLY A 85 -0.30 4.39 -20.42
C GLY A 85 -0.45 5.85 -20.86
N TYR A 86 -0.99 6.69 -19.97
CA TYR A 86 -1.28 8.10 -20.25
C TYR A 86 -0.07 9.02 -20.01
N GLY A 87 0.96 8.53 -19.34
CA GLY A 87 2.04 9.34 -18.77
C GLY A 87 1.64 9.97 -17.44
N THR A 88 2.66 10.23 -16.60
CA THR A 88 2.46 10.91 -15.32
C THR A 88 1.88 12.29 -15.56
N ARG A 89 0.78 12.62 -14.88
CA ARG A 89 0.16 13.97 -14.91
C ARG A 89 -0.37 14.42 -16.28
N SER A 90 -0.53 13.50 -17.23
CA SER A 90 -1.33 13.73 -18.43
C SER A 90 -2.76 14.14 -18.08
N HIS A 91 -3.42 14.87 -18.98
CA HIS A 91 -4.79 15.31 -18.82
C HIS A 91 -5.70 14.10 -18.52
N ARG A 92 -6.10 13.95 -17.25
CA ARG A 92 -7.02 12.91 -16.77
C ARG A 92 -8.47 13.21 -17.16
N ASP A 93 -8.66 13.93 -18.27
CA ASP A 93 -9.95 14.48 -18.68
C ASP A 93 -10.97 13.37 -18.90
N TYR A 94 -10.54 12.22 -19.44
CA TYR A 94 -11.40 11.05 -19.58
C TYR A 94 -11.86 10.49 -18.22
N LEU A 95 -10.93 10.29 -17.28
CA LEU A 95 -11.25 9.82 -15.93
C LEU A 95 -12.21 10.78 -15.22
N TYR A 96 -11.95 12.07 -15.34
CA TYR A 96 -12.76 13.14 -14.77
C TYR A 96 -14.15 13.23 -15.41
N THR A 97 -14.26 12.93 -16.70
CA THR A 97 -15.54 12.78 -17.38
C THR A 97 -16.31 11.59 -16.82
N LYS A 98 -15.65 10.44 -16.61
CA LYS A 98 -16.27 9.27 -15.96
C LYS A 98 -16.71 9.53 -14.53
N TYR A 99 -15.94 10.28 -13.75
CA TYR A 99 -16.37 10.70 -12.42
C TYR A 99 -17.64 11.57 -12.46
N LYS A 100 -17.78 12.48 -13.44
CA LYS A 100 -19.02 13.25 -13.62
C LYS A 100 -20.20 12.36 -14.03
N GLU A 101 -19.99 11.46 -15.00
CA GLU A 101 -21.02 10.51 -15.46
C GLU A 101 -21.55 9.64 -14.30
N TYR A 102 -20.67 9.23 -13.39
CA TYR A 102 -21.02 8.44 -12.21
C TYR A 102 -21.42 9.26 -10.98
N GLY A 103 -21.57 10.59 -11.12
CA GLY A 103 -21.97 11.45 -10.01
C GLY A 103 -20.94 11.53 -8.86
N LEU A 104 -19.69 11.11 -9.09
CA LEU A 104 -18.57 11.15 -8.13
C LEU A 104 -18.01 12.56 -8.03
N THR A 105 -18.84 13.49 -7.55
CA THR A 105 -18.57 14.93 -7.56
C THR A 105 -17.31 15.30 -6.78
N SER A 106 -17.05 14.67 -5.63
CA SER A 106 -15.81 14.88 -4.86
C SER A 106 -14.57 14.42 -5.64
N ALA A 107 -14.63 13.23 -6.24
CA ALA A 107 -13.51 12.68 -7.02
C ALA A 107 -13.14 13.58 -8.20
N TYR A 108 -14.14 14.13 -8.90
CA TYR A 108 -13.90 15.08 -9.98
C TYR A 108 -13.37 16.44 -9.48
N ARG A 109 -14.02 17.06 -8.48
CA ARG A 109 -13.65 18.41 -8.00
C ARG A 109 -12.27 18.45 -7.35
N GLU A 110 -11.92 17.40 -6.61
CA GLU A 110 -10.65 17.30 -5.89
C GLU A 110 -9.54 16.65 -6.72
N GLY A 111 -9.85 16.16 -7.93
CA GLY A 111 -8.87 15.57 -8.84
C GLY A 111 -8.26 14.29 -8.28
N TYR A 112 -9.11 13.34 -7.88
CA TYR A 112 -8.65 12.10 -7.26
C TYR A 112 -7.77 11.28 -8.21
N ASN A 113 -6.79 10.62 -7.60
CA ASN A 113 -6.02 9.56 -8.26
C ASN A 113 -6.80 8.23 -8.20
N ALA A 114 -6.21 7.12 -8.63
CA ALA A 114 -6.92 5.83 -8.69
C ALA A 114 -7.21 5.20 -7.32
N HIS A 115 -6.65 5.75 -6.23
CA HIS A 115 -6.72 5.17 -4.88
C HIS A 115 -6.40 3.67 -4.86
N ASN A 116 -5.44 3.26 -5.69
CA ASN A 116 -4.94 1.90 -5.83
C ASN A 116 -3.65 2.00 -6.63
N GLN A 117 -2.50 1.76 -6.00
CA GLN A 117 -1.20 1.94 -6.62
C GLN A 117 -1.00 1.05 -7.85
N TYR A 118 -1.62 -0.13 -7.89
CA TYR A 118 -1.52 -1.05 -9.03
C TYR A 118 -2.25 -0.52 -10.26
N LEU A 119 -3.49 -0.07 -10.06
CA LEU A 119 -4.27 0.59 -11.12
C LEU A 119 -3.62 1.91 -11.53
N GLU A 120 -3.06 2.66 -10.58
CA GLU A 120 -2.35 3.91 -10.84
C GLU A 120 -1.17 3.71 -11.78
N VAL A 121 -0.29 2.74 -11.47
CA VAL A 121 0.88 2.45 -12.30
C VAL A 121 0.47 2.01 -13.70
N PHE A 122 -0.56 1.16 -13.80
CA PHE A 122 -1.06 0.71 -15.09
C PHE A 122 -1.70 1.85 -15.89
N LEU A 123 -2.48 2.71 -15.24
CA LEU A 123 -3.09 3.89 -15.85
C LEU A 123 -2.03 4.86 -16.40
N GLU A 124 -0.99 5.15 -15.62
CA GLU A 124 0.04 6.11 -15.99
C GLU A 124 1.07 5.54 -16.97
N PHE A 125 1.47 4.28 -16.81
CA PHE A 125 2.64 3.73 -17.51
C PHE A 125 2.34 2.45 -18.30
N GLY A 126 1.08 2.02 -18.34
CA GLY A 126 0.64 0.83 -19.06
C GLY A 126 1.31 -0.45 -18.56
N THR A 127 1.34 -1.43 -19.44
CA THR A 127 1.91 -2.76 -19.18
C THR A 127 3.41 -2.66 -18.90
N ILE A 128 4.15 -1.77 -19.58
CA ILE A 128 5.60 -1.65 -19.39
C ILE A 128 5.93 -1.21 -17.96
N GLY A 129 5.33 -0.10 -17.50
CA GLY A 129 5.57 0.37 -16.14
C GLY A 129 5.02 -0.59 -15.08
N PHE A 130 3.90 -1.26 -15.35
CA PHE A 130 3.35 -2.25 -14.45
C PHE A 130 4.28 -3.46 -14.26
N VAL A 131 4.88 -3.96 -15.34
CA VAL A 131 5.87 -5.04 -15.26
C VAL A 131 7.10 -4.61 -14.47
N ILE A 132 7.65 -3.42 -14.73
CA ILE A 132 8.81 -2.89 -13.99
C ILE A 132 8.49 -2.79 -12.50
N PHE A 133 7.32 -2.24 -12.16
CA PHE A 133 6.86 -2.11 -10.78
C PHE A 133 6.71 -3.50 -10.11
N LEU A 134 6.08 -4.46 -10.79
CA LEU A 134 5.91 -5.81 -10.24
C LEU A 134 7.26 -6.52 -10.08
N SER A 135 8.19 -6.36 -11.03
CA SER A 135 9.55 -6.89 -10.91
C SER A 135 10.28 -6.33 -9.70
N LEU A 136 10.15 -5.03 -9.42
CA LEU A 136 10.71 -4.42 -8.20
C LEU A 136 10.13 -5.07 -6.93
N ILE A 137 8.80 -5.20 -6.85
CA ILE A 137 8.16 -5.81 -5.68
C ILE A 137 8.59 -7.27 -5.49
N LEU A 138 8.60 -8.06 -6.57
CA LEU A 138 9.02 -9.46 -6.52
C LEU A 138 10.49 -9.60 -6.13
N TYR A 139 11.36 -8.71 -6.62
CA TYR A 139 12.76 -8.66 -6.23
C TYR A 139 12.91 -8.39 -4.73
N LEU A 140 12.21 -7.39 -4.18
CA LEU A 140 12.28 -7.07 -2.75
C LEU A 140 11.76 -8.22 -1.87
N LEU A 141 10.64 -8.84 -2.26
CA LEU A 141 10.10 -10.02 -1.58
C LEU A 141 11.12 -11.17 -1.56
N TRP A 142 11.75 -11.44 -2.71
CA TRP A 142 12.77 -12.48 -2.83
C TRP A 142 13.99 -12.18 -1.97
N VAL A 143 14.55 -10.96 -2.03
CA VAL A 143 15.74 -10.56 -1.25
C VAL A 143 15.47 -10.64 0.24
N PHE A 144 14.35 -10.07 0.73
CA PHE A 144 14.06 -10.05 2.17
C PHE A 144 13.76 -11.45 2.71
N LYS A 145 13.06 -12.29 1.93
CA LYS A 145 12.82 -13.69 2.30
C LYS A 145 14.11 -14.50 2.32
N LYS A 146 14.96 -14.38 1.29
CA LYS A 146 16.24 -15.12 1.18
C LYS A 146 17.21 -14.77 2.31
N ASN A 147 17.22 -13.51 2.75
CA ASN A 147 18.08 -13.06 3.84
C ASN A 147 17.46 -13.28 5.23
N GLU A 148 16.28 -13.88 5.31
CA GLU A 148 15.52 -14.07 6.55
C GLU A 148 15.31 -12.74 7.30
N ASP A 149 15.25 -11.61 6.58
CA ASP A 149 14.94 -10.31 7.16
C ASP A 149 13.43 -10.14 7.22
N TYR A 150 12.82 -10.89 8.14
CA TYR A 150 11.37 -10.89 8.34
C TYR A 150 10.82 -9.53 8.76
N PHE A 151 11.65 -8.68 9.37
CA PHE A 151 11.26 -7.32 9.70
C PHE A 151 11.10 -6.48 8.42
N ALA A 152 12.10 -6.49 7.53
CA ALA A 152 11.99 -5.82 6.23
C ALA A 152 10.81 -6.38 5.40
N LEU A 153 10.61 -7.71 5.44
CA LEU A 153 9.49 -8.37 4.77
C LEU A 153 8.14 -7.89 5.33
N SER A 154 8.01 -7.76 6.65
CA SER A 154 6.77 -7.27 7.28
C SER A 154 6.42 -5.85 6.86
N ILE A 155 7.41 -4.95 6.83
CA ILE A 155 7.24 -3.57 6.38
C ILE A 155 6.79 -3.56 4.92
N LEU A 156 7.44 -4.36 4.06
CA LEU A 156 7.05 -4.46 2.66
C LEU A 156 5.60 -4.93 2.51
N LEU A 157 5.17 -5.94 3.27
CA LEU A 157 3.78 -6.41 3.25
C LEU A 157 2.78 -5.32 3.68
N VAL A 158 3.11 -4.50 4.68
CA VAL A 158 2.27 -3.34 5.06
C VAL A 158 2.11 -2.40 3.87
N PHE A 159 3.19 -2.07 3.17
CA PHE A 159 3.12 -1.24 1.96
C PHE A 159 2.23 -1.88 0.89
N LEU A 160 2.40 -3.17 0.60
CA LEU A 160 1.62 -3.87 -0.44
C LEU A 160 0.12 -3.88 -0.13
N ILE A 161 -0.26 -4.12 1.12
CA ILE A 161 -1.67 -4.07 1.53
C ILE A 161 -2.21 -2.63 1.41
N TYR A 162 -1.42 -1.64 1.83
CA TYR A 162 -1.86 -0.25 1.76
C TYR A 162 -2.01 0.23 0.31
N MET A 163 -1.14 -0.23 -0.59
CA MET A 163 -1.19 0.00 -2.04
C MET A 163 -2.48 -0.49 -2.71
N LEU A 164 -3.21 -1.45 -2.14
CA LEU A 164 -4.50 -1.90 -2.68
C LEU A 164 -5.57 -0.80 -2.64
N THR A 165 -5.41 0.19 -1.78
CA THR A 165 -6.47 1.18 -1.48
C THR A 165 -5.99 2.62 -1.50
N GLU A 166 -4.69 2.83 -1.72
CA GLU A 166 -4.05 4.13 -1.77
C GLU A 166 -2.95 4.13 -2.82
N SER A 167 -2.85 5.21 -3.58
CA SER A 167 -1.73 5.44 -4.50
C SER A 167 -0.59 6.13 -3.75
N ILE A 168 0.17 5.36 -2.96
CA ILE A 168 1.23 5.85 -2.07
C ILE A 168 2.28 6.68 -2.83
N PHE A 169 2.65 6.24 -4.03
CA PHE A 169 3.68 6.88 -4.84
C PHE A 169 3.20 8.14 -5.57
N GLN A 170 1.91 8.49 -5.45
CA GLN A 170 1.42 9.80 -5.88
C GLN A 170 1.69 10.90 -4.83
N ARG A 171 2.20 10.53 -3.65
CA ARG A 171 2.55 11.46 -2.58
C ARG A 171 4.05 11.44 -2.32
N HIS A 172 4.66 12.63 -2.26
CA HIS A 172 6.10 12.79 -1.98
C HIS A 172 6.53 12.06 -0.70
N SER A 173 5.75 12.20 0.38
CA SER A 173 6.00 11.51 1.64
C SER A 173 6.00 9.99 1.50
N GLY A 174 5.10 9.45 0.67
CA GLY A 174 4.99 8.02 0.37
C GLY A 174 6.18 7.48 -0.41
N ILE A 175 6.66 8.23 -1.40
CA ILE A 175 7.88 7.89 -2.15
C ILE A 175 9.08 7.87 -1.21
N VAL A 176 9.29 8.96 -0.43
CA VAL A 176 10.46 9.11 0.45
C VAL A 176 10.53 7.99 1.49
N ILE A 177 9.42 7.68 2.17
CA ILE A 177 9.43 6.65 3.20
C ILE A 177 9.68 5.26 2.61
N PHE A 178 9.08 4.94 1.46
CA PHE A 178 9.28 3.66 0.80
C PHE A 178 10.72 3.51 0.29
N SER A 179 11.26 4.52 -0.37
CA SER A 179 12.63 4.49 -0.90
C SER A 179 13.67 4.42 0.21
N PHE A 180 13.49 5.21 1.28
CA PHE A 180 14.39 5.22 2.42
C PHE A 180 14.44 3.85 3.12
N LEU A 181 13.29 3.30 3.49
CA LEU A 181 13.23 2.01 4.19
C LEU A 181 13.78 0.89 3.30
N THR A 182 13.39 0.87 2.02
CA THR A 182 13.87 -0.15 1.09
C THR A 182 15.40 -0.08 0.92
N ALA A 183 15.98 1.10 0.73
CA ALA A 183 17.42 1.29 0.61
C ALA A 183 18.16 0.85 1.88
N LEU A 184 17.65 1.23 3.05
CA LEU A 184 18.23 0.87 4.35
C LEU A 184 18.29 -0.66 4.55
N TYR A 185 17.19 -1.37 4.29
CA TYR A 185 17.13 -2.82 4.48
C TYR A 185 17.89 -3.61 3.41
N LEU A 186 17.95 -3.11 2.17
CA LEU A 186 18.81 -3.71 1.15
C LEU A 186 20.29 -3.60 1.55
N ASN A 187 20.74 -2.43 1.99
CA ASN A 187 22.13 -2.23 2.41
C ASN A 187 22.51 -3.11 3.61
N LYS A 188 21.66 -3.17 4.64
CA LYS A 188 21.83 -4.05 5.80
C LYS A 188 22.04 -5.51 5.37
N ASN A 189 21.24 -6.00 4.43
CA ASN A 189 21.34 -7.38 3.93
C ASN A 189 22.63 -7.62 3.13
N THR A 190 23.09 -6.64 2.35
CA THR A 190 24.38 -6.72 1.66
C THR A 190 25.55 -6.85 2.65
N VAL A 191 25.55 -6.05 3.71
CA VAL A 191 26.60 -6.10 4.75
C VAL A 191 26.60 -7.46 5.46
N ARG A 192 25.43 -7.97 5.85
CA ARG A 192 25.27 -9.29 6.51
C ARG A 192 25.74 -10.45 5.64
N LEU A 193 25.48 -10.41 4.33
CA LEU A 193 25.95 -11.43 3.40
C LEU A 193 27.48 -11.41 3.29
N ARG A 194 28.09 -10.23 3.18
CA ARG A 194 29.57 -10.09 3.14
C ARG A 194 30.22 -10.65 4.40
N SER A 195 29.66 -10.38 5.59
CA SER A 195 30.21 -10.89 6.84
C SER A 195 30.09 -12.42 6.95
N LYS A 196 28.97 -13.01 6.52
CA LYS A 196 28.80 -14.49 6.50
C LYS A 196 29.83 -15.15 5.58
N VAL A 197 30.02 -14.60 4.37
CA VAL A 197 30.96 -15.12 3.37
C VAL A 197 32.41 -14.99 3.85
N PHE A 198 32.77 -13.86 4.46
CA PHE A 198 34.09 -13.68 5.06
C PHE A 198 34.35 -14.71 6.17
N ASN A 199 33.40 -14.88 7.10
CA ASN A 199 33.55 -15.86 8.17
C ASN A 199 33.69 -17.30 7.65
N SER A 200 32.98 -17.69 6.57
CA SER A 200 33.13 -19.02 5.97
C SER A 200 34.44 -19.24 5.22
N MET A 201 35.24 -18.20 4.95
CA MET A 201 36.57 -18.32 4.35
C MET A 201 37.69 -18.36 5.40
N VAL A 202 37.42 -17.87 6.61
CA VAL A 202 38.43 -17.76 7.70
C VAL A 202 38.43 -18.99 8.62
N TYR A 203 37.41 -19.83 8.55
CA TYR A 203 37.29 -21.14 9.22
C TYR A 203 37.24 -22.26 8.20
#